data_AF-A0A2V9T9G5-F1
#
_entry.id   AF-A0A2V9T9G5-F1
#
_cell.length_a   1.000
_cell.length_b   1.000
_cell.length_c   1.000
_cell.angle_alpha   90.00
_cell.angle_beta   90.00
_cell.angle_gamma   90.00
#
_symmetry.space_group_name_H-M   'P 1'
#
loop_
_entity.id
_entity.type
_entity.pdbx_description
1 polymer ?
#
loop_
_entity_poly.entity_id
_entity_poly.type
_entity_poly.pdbx_seq_one_letter_code
_entity_poly.pdbx_strand_id
1 'polypeptide(L)'
;MKILLVHPDDSPARGRWFHQRWDQVIDLGKAGCDSYTHWTRQFGCPVIPLDSLRIGVQECRRVREIFQSGCGRLLDSCGLDWWELTAMFFHEEIELLGTLRRFADQFGSDDQLFLTRPGFYAHALRLLLGDRVHLLSSRSSTKASGLHYLRVAARFPMAQLAEIFWDKHDPCYSLRRHFSAKRQPSRNPVVLLPSAYVNVSHMAIAYARTVPELNFLLVATRRSGWLAEASANVTMAKLASYAKD
;
A
#
# COMPACT_ATOMS: atom_id res chain seq x y z
N MET A 1 5.03 31.51 15.96
CA MET A 1 5.62 31.45 14.61
C MET A 1 4.57 31.03 13.60
N LYS A 2 4.62 31.54 12.37
CA LYS A 2 3.84 31.09 11.22
C LYS A 2 4.70 30.19 10.34
N ILE A 3 4.34 28.91 10.30
CA ILE A 3 5.09 27.88 9.59
C ILE A 3 4.26 27.40 8.40
N LEU A 4 4.84 27.42 7.21
CA LEU A 4 4.23 26.90 5.99
C LEU A 4 4.74 25.50 5.69
N LEU A 5 3.83 24.54 5.46
CA LEU A 5 4.13 23.19 5.02
C LEU A 5 3.68 23.02 3.56
N VAL A 6 4.66 22.83 2.67
CA VAL A 6 4.43 22.70 1.22
C VAL A 6 4.29 21.23 0.86
N HIS A 7 3.19 20.87 0.20
CA HIS A 7 2.90 19.52 -0.25
C HIS A 7 3.82 19.14 -1.42
N PRO A 8 4.23 17.87 -1.60
CA PRO A 8 5.17 17.48 -2.65
C PRO A 8 4.68 17.79 -4.09
N ASP A 9 3.36 17.82 -4.28
CA ASP A 9 2.73 18.17 -5.57
C ASP A 9 2.64 19.68 -5.83
N ASP A 10 3.04 20.51 -4.87
CA ASP A 10 3.05 21.97 -4.99
C ASP A 10 4.48 22.49 -5.07
N SER A 11 4.64 23.66 -5.69
CA SER A 11 5.93 24.36 -5.71
C SER A 11 5.92 25.47 -4.66
N PRO A 12 6.98 25.58 -3.82
CA PRO A 12 7.12 26.68 -2.88
C PRO A 12 6.97 28.06 -3.57
N ALA A 13 7.53 28.20 -4.78
CA ALA A 13 7.56 29.45 -5.53
C ALA A 13 6.30 29.73 -6.37
N ARG A 14 5.31 28.83 -6.43
CA ARG A 14 4.14 28.96 -7.32
C ARG A 14 2.81 28.70 -6.61
N GLY A 15 2.50 29.50 -5.59
CA GLY A 15 1.21 29.43 -4.90
C GLY A 15 0.82 30.74 -4.23
N ARG A 16 -0.45 30.82 -3.78
CA ARG A 16 -1.01 32.02 -3.11
C ARG A 16 -0.31 32.33 -1.77
N TRP A 17 0.41 31.37 -1.21
CA TRP A 17 1.23 31.52 -0.02
C TRP A 17 2.55 32.24 -0.27
N PHE A 18 3.04 32.29 -1.52
CA PHE A 18 4.36 32.83 -1.84
C PHE A 18 4.52 34.31 -1.44
N HIS A 19 3.47 35.11 -1.56
CA HIS A 19 3.48 36.52 -1.19
C HIS A 19 3.16 36.80 0.28
N GLN A 20 2.93 35.76 1.08
CA GLN A 20 2.65 35.89 2.51
C GLN A 20 3.96 35.85 3.31
N ARG A 21 3.95 36.47 4.50
CA ARG A 21 5.09 36.41 5.41
C ARG A 21 5.04 35.12 6.23
N TRP A 22 6.16 34.40 6.24
CA TRP A 22 6.35 33.16 6.98
C TRP A 22 7.62 33.27 7.83
N ASP A 23 7.59 32.69 9.02
CA ASP A 23 8.79 32.58 9.85
C ASP A 23 9.65 31.38 9.42
N GLN A 24 9.01 30.35 8.84
CA GLN A 24 9.67 29.16 8.31
C GLN A 24 8.81 28.48 7.24
N VAL A 25 9.46 27.86 6.26
CA VAL A 25 8.82 26.98 5.28
C VAL A 25 9.44 25.59 5.35
N ILE A 26 8.61 24.57 5.34
CA ILE A 26 9.01 23.17 5.34
C ILE A 26 8.45 22.51 4.08
N ASP A 27 9.34 21.98 3.26
CA ASP A 27 9.00 21.20 2.07
C ASP A 27 8.83 19.73 2.45
N LEU A 28 7.66 19.16 2.13
CA LEU A 28 7.41 17.73 2.26
C LEU A 28 7.98 16.94 1.09
N GLY A 29 8.34 17.62 0.00
CA GLY A 29 8.98 17.04 -1.16
C GLY A 29 10.49 16.84 -0.99
N LYS A 30 11.15 16.61 -2.13
CA LYS A 30 12.61 16.53 -2.23
C LYS A 30 13.08 17.45 -3.34
N ALA A 31 14.10 18.25 -3.03
CA ALA A 31 14.76 19.14 -3.96
C ALA A 31 16.27 19.16 -3.68
N GLY A 32 17.06 19.70 -4.61
CA GLY A 32 18.49 19.88 -4.43
C GLY A 32 18.83 21.05 -3.49
N CYS A 33 20.04 21.05 -2.93
CA CYS A 33 20.51 22.10 -2.02
C CYS A 33 20.43 23.53 -2.62
N ASP A 34 20.69 23.65 -3.92
CA ASP A 34 20.59 24.95 -4.63
C ASP A 34 19.15 25.47 -4.68
N SER A 35 18.18 24.57 -4.78
CA SER A 35 16.75 24.93 -4.75
C SER A 35 16.34 25.49 -3.39
N TYR A 36 16.76 24.85 -2.29
CA TYR A 36 16.50 25.35 -0.94
C TYR A 36 17.19 26.69 -0.66
N THR A 37 18.42 26.87 -1.16
CA THR A 37 19.14 28.14 -1.06
C THR A 37 18.40 29.25 -1.82
N HIS A 38 17.93 28.95 -3.03
CA HIS A 38 17.15 29.88 -3.83
C HIS A 38 15.82 30.26 -3.16
N TRP A 39 15.06 29.28 -2.68
CA TRP A 39 13.78 29.52 -2.01
C TRP A 39 13.95 30.27 -0.69
N THR A 40 14.99 29.98 0.09
CA THR A 40 15.31 30.73 1.31
C THR A 40 15.53 32.21 1.03
N ARG A 41 16.24 32.55 -0.06
CA ARG A 41 16.41 33.94 -0.50
C ARG A 41 15.11 34.59 -0.95
N GLN A 42 14.24 33.85 -1.65
CA GLN A 42 12.95 34.37 -2.14
C GLN A 42 11.94 34.62 -1.03
N PHE A 43 11.83 33.70 -0.07
CA PHE A 43 10.91 33.82 1.06
C PHE A 43 11.42 34.78 2.14
N GLY A 44 12.74 35.01 2.21
CA GLY A 44 13.36 35.79 3.28
C GLY A 44 13.34 35.09 4.64
N CYS A 45 13.09 33.78 4.66
CA CYS A 45 13.08 32.93 5.85
C CYS A 45 13.57 31.52 5.50
N PRO A 46 13.94 30.68 6.48
CA PRO A 46 14.45 29.34 6.22
C PRO A 46 13.44 28.46 5.47
N VAL A 47 13.88 27.84 4.38
CA VAL A 47 13.14 26.80 3.66
C VAL A 47 13.92 25.50 3.75
N ILE A 48 13.36 24.49 4.44
CA ILE A 48 14.04 23.21 4.72
C ILE A 48 13.19 22.00 4.31
N PRO A 49 13.80 20.87 3.92
CA PRO A 49 13.07 19.61 3.76
C PRO A 49 12.59 19.09 5.12
N LEU A 50 11.42 18.43 5.16
CA LEU A 50 11.00 17.70 6.37
C LEU A 50 12.04 16.64 6.79
N ASP A 51 12.70 16.02 5.82
CA ASP A 51 13.74 15.01 6.07
C ASP A 51 14.93 15.56 6.86
N SER A 52 15.17 16.88 6.91
CA SER A 52 16.23 17.44 7.79
C SER A 52 15.91 17.31 9.28
N LEU A 53 14.68 16.97 9.65
CA LEU A 53 14.25 16.71 11.03
C LEU A 53 14.41 15.22 11.44
N ARG A 54 14.92 14.37 10.53
CA ARG A 54 15.22 12.97 10.84
C ARG A 54 16.50 12.88 11.69
N ILE A 55 16.48 11.96 12.67
CA ILE A 55 17.58 11.69 13.61
C ILE A 55 18.38 10.43 13.23
N GLY A 56 18.15 9.89 12.02
CA GLY A 56 18.87 8.73 11.49
C GLY A 56 18.67 7.47 12.34
N VAL A 57 19.76 6.93 12.88
CA VAL A 57 19.81 5.61 13.53
C VAL A 57 18.82 5.44 14.70
N GLN A 58 18.52 6.52 15.44
CA GLN A 58 17.56 6.47 16.55
C GLN A 58 16.12 6.22 16.06
N GLU A 59 15.79 6.73 14.88
CA GLU A 59 14.47 6.53 14.26
C GLU A 59 14.29 5.07 13.84
N CYS A 60 15.32 4.49 13.23
CA CYS A 60 15.33 3.07 12.86
C CYS A 60 15.15 2.15 14.09
N ARG A 61 15.77 2.49 15.22
CA ARG A 61 15.57 1.73 16.48
C ARG A 61 14.13 1.81 16.98
N ARG A 62 13.54 3.00 16.99
CA ARG A 62 12.17 3.20 17.47
C ARG A 62 11.13 2.55 16.56
N VAL A 63 11.32 2.64 15.24
CA VAL A 63 10.47 1.95 14.26
C VAL A 63 10.56 0.44 14.45
N ARG A 64 11.77 -0.09 14.66
CA ARG A 64 11.98 -1.50 14.99
C ARG A 64 11.27 -1.89 16.29
N GLU A 65 11.34 -1.09 17.35
CA GLU A 65 10.64 -1.35 18.61
C GLU A 65 9.11 -1.40 18.43
N ILE A 66 8.55 -0.45 17.65
CA ILE A 66 7.12 -0.44 17.32
C ILE A 66 6.73 -1.73 16.60
N PHE A 67 7.51 -2.15 15.58
CA PHE A 67 7.24 -3.40 14.89
C PHE A 67 7.46 -4.63 15.78
N GLN A 68 8.48 -4.65 16.63
CA GLN A 68 8.69 -5.76 17.56
C GLN A 68 7.55 -5.90 18.59
N SER A 69 6.89 -4.80 18.95
CA SER A 69 5.80 -4.83 19.93
C SER A 69 4.58 -5.65 19.46
N GLY A 70 4.37 -5.77 18.15
CA GLY A 70 3.28 -6.55 17.56
C GLY A 70 3.67 -7.98 17.19
N CYS A 71 4.96 -8.34 17.25
CA CYS A 71 5.41 -9.69 16.95
C CYS A 71 4.75 -10.72 17.88
N GLY A 72 4.32 -11.84 17.31
CA GLY A 72 3.62 -12.92 17.98
C GLY A 72 2.17 -12.60 18.38
N ARG A 73 1.64 -11.42 18.03
CA ARG A 73 0.27 -11.03 18.42
C ARG A 73 -0.80 -11.41 17.41
N LEU A 74 -0.42 -11.62 16.13
CA LEU A 74 -1.38 -11.91 15.06
C LEU A 74 -1.04 -13.25 14.38
N LEU A 75 -0.88 -14.28 15.21
CA LEU A 75 -0.65 -15.65 14.78
C LEU A 75 -1.94 -16.27 14.25
N ASP A 76 -1.84 -16.96 13.12
CA ASP A 76 -2.92 -17.83 12.64
C ASP A 76 -2.81 -19.25 13.22
N SER A 77 -3.75 -20.13 12.83
CA SER A 77 -3.75 -21.54 13.21
C SER A 77 -2.54 -22.34 12.71
N CYS A 78 -1.77 -21.79 11.77
CA CYS A 78 -0.57 -22.40 11.19
C CYS A 78 0.71 -21.83 11.82
N GLY A 79 0.61 -20.92 12.81
CA GLY A 79 1.74 -20.27 13.46
C GLY A 79 2.37 -19.13 12.66
N LEU A 80 1.71 -18.64 11.60
CA LEU A 80 2.17 -17.49 10.81
C LEU A 80 1.76 -16.18 11.47
N ASP A 81 2.75 -15.38 11.86
CA ASP A 81 2.52 -14.03 12.37
C ASP A 81 2.23 -13.04 11.23
N TRP A 82 0.96 -12.67 11.11
CA TRP A 82 0.53 -11.68 10.14
C TRP A 82 1.09 -10.28 10.40
N TRP A 83 1.39 -9.97 11.66
CA TRP A 83 1.97 -8.66 11.96
C TRP A 83 3.35 -8.55 11.31
N GLU A 84 4.18 -9.58 11.42
CA GLU A 84 5.48 -9.66 10.74
C GLU A 84 5.33 -9.56 9.20
N LEU A 85 4.35 -10.27 8.63
CA LEU A 85 4.11 -10.27 7.18
C LEU A 85 3.57 -8.94 6.65
N THR A 86 2.82 -8.19 7.46
CA THR A 86 2.19 -6.93 7.03
C THR A 86 2.97 -5.69 7.44
N ALA A 87 3.84 -5.79 8.44
CA ALA A 87 4.69 -4.72 8.93
C ALA A 87 5.50 -4.02 7.82
N MET A 88 5.99 -4.79 6.85
CA MET A 88 6.76 -4.25 5.72
C MET A 88 6.01 -3.20 4.89
N PHE A 89 4.67 -3.24 4.88
CA PHE A 89 3.85 -2.29 4.12
C PHE A 89 3.65 -0.95 4.84
N PHE A 90 3.99 -0.85 6.12
CA PHE A 90 3.74 0.34 6.95
C PHE A 90 5.03 1.03 7.41
N HIS A 91 6.19 0.55 6.96
CA HIS A 91 7.47 1.03 7.45
C HIS A 91 7.69 2.52 7.16
N GLU A 92 7.42 2.96 5.93
CA GLU A 92 7.59 4.35 5.52
C GLU A 92 6.61 5.28 6.25
N GLU A 93 5.36 4.84 6.45
CA GLU A 93 4.34 5.60 7.15
C GLU A 93 4.66 5.76 8.64
N ILE A 94 5.17 4.71 9.30
CA ILE A 94 5.56 4.78 10.71
C ILE A 94 6.78 5.67 10.91
N GLU A 95 7.78 5.60 10.03
CA GLU A 95 8.89 6.57 10.03
C GLU A 95 8.39 8.00 9.88
N LEU A 96 7.49 8.23 8.93
CA LEU A 96 6.94 9.54 8.67
C LEU A 96 6.14 10.06 9.88
N LEU A 97 5.32 9.23 10.52
CA LEU A 97 4.60 9.60 11.74
C LEU A 97 5.57 9.96 12.88
N GLY A 98 6.67 9.23 13.01
CA GLY A 98 7.74 9.54 13.95
C GLY A 98 8.35 10.92 13.70
N THR A 99 8.62 11.25 12.43
CA THR A 99 9.14 12.55 12.02
C THR A 99 8.12 13.68 12.28
N LEU A 100 6.84 13.47 11.92
CA LEU A 100 5.77 14.43 12.15
C LEU A 100 5.50 14.68 13.63
N ARG A 101 5.62 13.63 14.46
CA ARG A 101 5.50 13.77 15.92
C ARG A 101 6.58 14.67 16.49
N ARG A 102 7.84 14.44 16.11
CA ARG A 102 8.96 15.28 16.58
C ARG A 102 8.85 16.71 16.07
N PHE A 103 8.44 16.88 14.83
CA PHE A 103 8.15 18.19 14.29
C PHE A 103 7.06 18.90 15.13
N ALA A 104 5.99 18.19 15.49
CA ALA A 104 4.96 18.73 16.37
C ALA A 104 5.46 19.00 17.80
N ASP A 105 6.39 18.21 18.32
CA ASP A 105 6.99 18.44 19.65
C ASP A 105 7.88 19.70 19.69
N GLN A 106 8.30 20.24 18.53
CA GLN A 106 9.05 21.50 18.42
C GLN A 106 8.14 22.74 18.39
N PHE A 107 6.81 22.58 18.32
CA PHE A 107 5.88 23.71 18.27
C PHE A 107 5.67 24.35 19.65
N GLY A 108 5.85 25.66 19.71
CA GLY A 108 5.40 26.50 20.81
C GLY A 108 3.87 26.56 20.93
N SER A 109 3.40 27.10 22.06
CA SER A 109 1.96 27.28 22.35
C SER A 109 1.23 28.10 21.28
N ASP A 110 1.90 29.13 20.76
CA ASP A 110 1.33 30.14 19.86
C ASP A 110 1.76 29.95 18.40
N ASP A 111 2.40 28.82 18.09
CA ASP A 111 2.80 28.50 16.73
C ASP A 111 1.61 28.03 15.88
N GLN A 112 1.55 28.54 14.66
CA GLN A 112 0.50 28.23 13.69
C GLN A 112 1.10 27.53 12.48
N LEU A 113 0.51 26.40 12.11
CA LEU A 113 0.91 25.60 10.97
C LEU A 113 -0.08 25.79 9.82
N PHE A 114 0.42 26.11 8.63
CA PHE A 114 -0.37 26.28 7.44
C PHE A 114 0.04 25.26 6.38
N LEU A 115 -0.90 24.44 5.90
CA LEU A 115 -0.65 23.45 4.87
C LEU A 115 -1.25 23.89 3.55
N THR A 116 -0.49 23.66 2.49
CA THR A 116 -0.90 23.92 1.10
C THR A 116 -2.03 22.99 0.63
N ARG A 117 -2.07 21.73 1.09
CA ARG A 117 -3.08 20.72 0.69
C ARG A 117 -3.59 19.84 1.85
N PRO A 118 -4.83 19.32 1.75
CA PRO A 118 -5.30 18.24 2.62
C PRO A 118 -4.64 16.90 2.25
N GLY A 119 -4.61 15.95 3.18
CA GLY A 119 -4.04 14.62 2.96
C GLY A 119 -3.53 14.01 4.26
N PHE A 120 -2.66 13.00 4.15
CA PHE A 120 -2.05 12.29 5.28
C PHE A 120 -1.38 13.24 6.28
N TYR A 121 -0.47 14.08 5.80
CA TYR A 121 0.27 15.05 6.63
C TYR A 121 -0.68 15.99 7.39
N ALA A 122 -1.70 16.51 6.71
CA ALA A 122 -2.70 17.39 7.31
C ALA A 122 -3.50 16.68 8.40
N HIS A 123 -3.89 15.44 8.16
CA HIS A 123 -4.66 14.65 9.13
C HIS A 123 -3.81 14.29 10.35
N ALA A 124 -2.61 13.76 10.14
CA ALA A 124 -1.68 13.40 11.20
C ALA A 124 -1.32 14.61 12.07
N LEU A 125 -0.99 15.75 11.48
CA LEU A 125 -0.64 16.95 12.23
C LEU A 125 -1.83 17.57 12.95
N ARG A 126 -3.06 17.45 12.42
CA ARG A 126 -4.27 17.85 13.16
C ARG A 126 -4.48 17.02 14.43
N LEU A 127 -4.21 15.71 14.37
CA LEU A 127 -4.30 14.87 15.57
C LEU A 127 -3.25 15.26 16.63
N LEU A 128 -2.11 15.80 16.21
CA LEU A 128 -1.00 16.18 17.11
C LEU A 128 -1.09 17.62 17.62
N LEU A 129 -1.50 18.56 16.76
CA LEU A 129 -1.44 20.00 17.01
C LEU A 129 -2.83 20.65 17.16
N GLY A 130 -3.90 19.93 16.84
CA GLY A 130 -5.28 20.39 16.97
C GLY A 130 -5.62 21.55 16.03
N ASP A 131 -6.29 22.57 16.57
CA ASP A 131 -6.80 23.73 15.84
C ASP A 131 -5.72 24.68 15.33
N ARG A 132 -4.45 24.45 15.69
CA ARG A 132 -3.29 25.20 15.19
C ARG A 132 -2.95 24.89 13.73
N VAL A 133 -3.68 23.97 13.10
CA VAL A 133 -3.42 23.48 11.74
C VAL A 133 -4.45 24.02 10.75
N HIS A 134 -3.99 24.95 9.90
CA HIS A 134 -4.80 25.64 8.91
C HIS A 134 -4.52 25.12 7.50
N LEU A 135 -5.56 24.95 6.69
CA LEU A 135 -5.43 24.60 5.27
C LEU A 135 -5.60 25.85 4.41
N LEU A 136 -4.62 26.14 3.55
CA LEU A 136 -4.65 27.29 2.64
C LEU A 136 -5.48 27.04 1.37
N SER A 137 -5.73 25.77 1.04
CA SER A 137 -6.58 25.37 -0.08
C SER A 137 -8.05 25.23 0.34
N SER A 138 -8.89 26.20 -0.04
CA SER A 138 -10.36 26.14 0.06
C SER A 138 -11.04 25.47 -1.17
N ARG A 139 -10.29 24.79 -2.04
CA ARG A 139 -10.90 23.93 -3.07
C ARG A 139 -10.57 22.47 -2.79
N SER A 140 -11.57 21.75 -2.30
CA SER A 140 -11.60 20.31 -2.21
C SER A 140 -11.37 19.69 -3.59
N SER A 141 -10.12 19.51 -3.99
CA SER A 141 -9.77 18.50 -4.98
C SER A 141 -9.60 17.17 -4.26
N THR A 142 -10.72 16.61 -3.82
CA THR A 142 -10.84 15.25 -3.28
C THR A 142 -10.43 14.17 -4.31
N LYS A 143 -10.02 14.56 -5.52
CA LYS A 143 -9.63 13.63 -6.60
C LYS A 143 -8.12 13.39 -6.72
N ALA A 144 -7.24 14.28 -6.21
CA ALA A 144 -5.80 14.12 -6.36
C ALA A 144 -5.16 13.24 -5.28
N SER A 145 -5.63 13.32 -4.03
CA SER A 145 -5.12 12.50 -2.92
C SER A 145 -5.45 11.01 -3.09
N GLY A 146 -6.62 10.70 -3.67
CA GLY A 146 -7.00 9.33 -4.02
C GLY A 146 -6.11 8.72 -5.11
N LEU A 147 -5.59 9.51 -6.04
CA LEU A 147 -4.73 9.03 -7.14
C LEU A 147 -3.34 8.60 -6.66
N HIS A 148 -2.79 9.21 -5.62
CA HIS A 148 -1.49 8.80 -5.05
C HIS A 148 -1.61 7.46 -4.31
N TYR A 149 -2.64 7.32 -3.46
CA TYR A 149 -2.96 6.04 -2.83
C TYR A 149 -3.36 4.97 -3.84
N LEU A 150 -4.06 5.31 -4.92
CA LEU A 150 -4.33 4.39 -6.03
C LEU A 150 -3.04 3.98 -6.76
N ARG A 151 -2.02 4.84 -6.84
CA ARG A 151 -0.75 4.55 -7.51
C ARG A 151 0.18 3.69 -6.64
N VAL A 152 0.14 3.84 -5.33
CA VAL A 152 0.80 2.95 -4.35
C VAL A 152 0.03 1.62 -4.24
N ALA A 153 -1.29 1.66 -4.18
CA ALA A 153 -2.16 0.47 -4.26
C ALA A 153 -2.13 -0.21 -5.64
N ALA A 154 -1.61 0.44 -6.69
CA ALA A 154 -1.35 -0.17 -7.99
C ALA A 154 0.02 -0.88 -8.06
N ARG A 155 0.93 -0.63 -7.11
CA ARG A 155 2.21 -1.35 -7.01
C ARG A 155 2.04 -2.76 -6.46
N PHE A 156 0.94 -3.05 -5.77
CA PHE A 156 0.51 -4.39 -5.43
C PHE A 156 -0.84 -4.65 -6.12
N PRO A 157 -0.98 -5.64 -7.00
CA PRO A 157 -2.30 -5.97 -7.52
C PRO A 157 -3.17 -6.33 -6.32
N MET A 158 -4.16 -5.51 -5.97
CA MET A 158 -5.10 -5.78 -4.86
C MET A 158 -5.74 -7.18 -4.98
N ALA A 159 -5.80 -7.73 -6.20
CA ALA A 159 -6.15 -9.11 -6.47
C ALA A 159 -5.20 -10.14 -5.83
N GLN A 160 -3.88 -9.90 -5.79
CA GLN A 160 -2.89 -10.79 -5.16
C GLN A 160 -2.96 -10.71 -3.63
N LEU A 161 -3.14 -9.52 -3.05
CA LEU A 161 -3.34 -9.36 -1.60
C LEU A 161 -4.68 -9.97 -1.16
N ALA A 162 -5.75 -9.79 -1.95
CA ALA A 162 -7.01 -10.47 -1.72
C ALA A 162 -6.84 -11.99 -1.85
N GLU A 163 -6.11 -12.50 -2.85
CA GLU A 163 -5.82 -13.94 -2.97
C GLU A 163 -5.11 -14.51 -1.74
N ILE A 164 -4.13 -13.79 -1.19
CA ILE A 164 -3.41 -14.16 0.04
C ILE A 164 -4.33 -14.08 1.27
N PHE A 165 -5.11 -12.99 1.39
CA PHE A 165 -6.06 -12.78 2.48
C PHE A 165 -7.12 -13.88 2.52
N TRP A 166 -7.70 -14.19 1.37
CA TRP A 166 -8.71 -15.24 1.22
C TRP A 166 -8.11 -16.65 1.36
N ASP A 167 -6.87 -16.91 0.93
CA ASP A 167 -6.22 -18.23 1.15
C ASP A 167 -6.08 -18.56 2.64
N LYS A 168 -5.95 -17.52 3.47
CA LYS A 168 -5.68 -17.68 4.90
C LYS A 168 -6.90 -17.53 5.80
N HIS A 169 -7.94 -16.80 5.36
CA HIS A 169 -9.18 -16.58 6.15
C HIS A 169 -10.40 -17.35 5.60
N ASP A 170 -10.26 -18.08 4.49
CA ASP A 170 -11.28 -18.99 3.98
C ASP A 170 -10.74 -20.43 3.83
N PRO A 171 -10.24 -21.05 4.93
CA PRO A 171 -9.85 -22.45 4.89
C PRO A 171 -11.07 -23.28 4.48
N CYS A 172 -10.90 -24.15 3.47
CA CYS A 172 -11.95 -24.95 2.83
C CYS A 172 -12.90 -24.24 1.85
N TYR A 173 -12.61 -23.03 1.37
CA TYR A 173 -13.40 -22.34 0.33
C TYR A 173 -14.88 -22.09 0.73
N SER A 174 -15.16 -22.01 2.02
CA SER A 174 -16.50 -21.80 2.61
C SER A 174 -17.21 -20.56 2.05
N LEU A 175 -16.46 -19.50 1.72
CA LEU A 175 -16.97 -18.26 1.14
C LEU A 175 -16.77 -18.22 -0.38
N ARG A 176 -15.56 -18.55 -0.88
CA ARG A 176 -15.22 -18.52 -2.33
C ARG A 176 -16.08 -19.46 -3.18
N ARG A 177 -16.66 -20.52 -2.60
CA ARG A 177 -17.58 -21.41 -3.33
C ARG A 177 -18.83 -20.70 -3.85
N HIS A 178 -19.37 -19.73 -3.11
CA HIS A 178 -20.63 -19.07 -3.44
C HIS A 178 -20.49 -18.12 -4.64
N PHE A 179 -19.26 -17.65 -4.90
CA PHE A 179 -18.92 -16.78 -6.02
C PHE A 179 -18.26 -17.53 -7.18
N SER A 180 -18.03 -18.84 -7.02
CA SER A 180 -17.49 -19.69 -8.07
C SER A 180 -18.64 -20.32 -8.84
N ALA A 181 -18.67 -20.14 -10.16
CA ALA A 181 -19.67 -20.79 -11.00
C ALA A 181 -19.61 -22.31 -10.77
N LYS A 182 -20.75 -22.90 -10.36
CA LYS A 182 -20.90 -24.35 -10.25
C LYS A 182 -20.85 -24.94 -11.64
N ARG A 183 -19.90 -25.85 -11.89
CA ARG A 183 -19.78 -26.50 -13.18
C ARG A 183 -20.76 -27.68 -13.26
N GLN A 184 -21.37 -27.85 -14.44
CA GLN A 184 -22.20 -29.03 -14.69
C GLN A 184 -21.34 -30.31 -14.62
N PRO A 185 -21.84 -31.39 -14.01
CA PRO A 185 -21.13 -32.66 -13.95
C PRO A 185 -20.92 -33.23 -15.36
N SER A 186 -19.68 -33.61 -15.68
CA SER A 186 -19.35 -34.35 -16.89
C SER A 186 -19.67 -35.82 -16.70
N ARG A 187 -20.29 -36.46 -17.71
CA ARG A 187 -20.49 -37.92 -17.75
C ARG A 187 -19.27 -38.67 -18.30
N ASN A 188 -18.30 -37.96 -18.87
CA ASN A 188 -17.09 -38.54 -19.43
C ASN A 188 -15.96 -38.55 -18.38
N PRO A 189 -15.19 -39.64 -18.26
CA PRO A 189 -14.05 -39.71 -17.34
C PRO A 189 -12.99 -38.68 -17.74
N VAL A 190 -12.43 -38.01 -16.74
CA VAL A 190 -11.37 -37.01 -16.91
C VAL A 190 -10.20 -37.32 -15.99
N VAL A 191 -8.99 -37.09 -16.46
CA VAL A 191 -7.76 -37.18 -15.65
C VAL A 191 -7.55 -35.85 -14.92
N LEU A 192 -7.43 -35.90 -13.59
CA LEU A 192 -7.31 -34.71 -12.76
C LEU A 192 -5.85 -34.21 -12.72
N LEU A 193 -5.66 -32.92 -12.98
CA LEU A 193 -4.37 -32.24 -12.90
C LEU A 193 -4.43 -31.15 -11.83
N PRO A 194 -4.00 -31.43 -10.59
CA PRO A 194 -3.99 -30.42 -9.53
C PRO A 194 -2.85 -29.42 -9.79
N SER A 195 -3.13 -28.12 -9.67
CA SER A 195 -2.14 -27.08 -9.89
C SER A 195 -2.21 -25.95 -8.87
N ALA A 196 -1.08 -25.67 -8.22
CA ALA A 196 -0.95 -24.59 -7.24
C ALA A 196 -0.34 -23.30 -7.81
N TYR A 197 0.42 -23.38 -8.91
CA TYR A 197 1.10 -22.24 -9.53
C TYR A 197 1.46 -22.53 -11.00
N VAL A 198 1.72 -21.46 -11.79
CA VAL A 198 1.83 -21.49 -13.26
C VAL A 198 2.82 -22.54 -13.80
N ASN A 199 3.96 -22.73 -13.12
CA ASN A 199 5.01 -23.65 -13.58
C ASN A 199 4.53 -25.12 -13.56
N VAL A 200 3.73 -25.50 -12.57
CA VAL A 200 3.11 -26.84 -12.50
C VAL A 200 2.04 -26.98 -13.58
N SER A 201 1.29 -25.90 -13.85
CA SER A 201 0.28 -25.88 -14.93
C SER A 201 0.92 -26.11 -16.30
N HIS A 202 2.07 -25.49 -16.57
CA HIS A 202 2.81 -25.68 -17.83
C HIS A 202 3.24 -27.13 -18.03
N MET A 203 3.81 -27.76 -17.00
CA MET A 203 4.21 -29.18 -17.07
C MET A 203 3.00 -30.10 -17.27
N ALA A 204 1.91 -29.85 -16.54
CA ALA A 204 0.70 -30.65 -16.63
C ALA A 204 0.02 -30.56 -18.01
N ILE A 205 0.00 -29.38 -18.62
CA ILE A 205 -0.51 -29.19 -19.99
C ILE A 205 0.44 -29.80 -21.03
N ALA A 206 1.76 -29.69 -20.83
CA ALA A 206 2.73 -30.33 -21.71
C ALA A 206 2.56 -31.86 -21.72
N TYR A 207 2.31 -32.47 -20.56
CA TYR A 207 1.96 -33.88 -20.46
C TYR A 207 0.62 -34.21 -21.13
N ALA A 208 -0.42 -33.41 -20.92
CA ALA A 208 -1.71 -33.65 -21.57
C ALA A 208 -1.63 -33.62 -23.11
N ARG A 209 -0.71 -32.82 -23.67
CA ARG A 209 -0.46 -32.78 -25.13
C ARG A 209 0.16 -34.06 -25.68
N THR A 210 0.84 -34.86 -24.86
CA THR A 210 1.42 -36.13 -25.32
C THR A 210 0.38 -37.26 -25.40
N VAL A 211 -0.85 -37.04 -24.91
CA VAL A 211 -1.93 -38.05 -24.85
C VAL A 211 -3.28 -37.40 -25.25
N PRO A 212 -3.46 -36.99 -26.52
CA PRO A 212 -4.61 -36.20 -26.98
C PRO A 212 -5.97 -36.91 -26.87
N GLU A 213 -5.98 -38.24 -26.84
CA GLU A 213 -7.17 -39.09 -26.70
C GLU A 213 -7.81 -39.07 -25.30
N LEU A 214 -7.09 -38.57 -24.29
CA LEU A 214 -7.61 -38.41 -22.94
C LEU A 214 -8.05 -36.98 -22.67
N ASN A 215 -9.15 -36.85 -21.94
CA ASN A 215 -9.64 -35.56 -21.43
C ASN A 215 -9.04 -35.27 -20.06
N PHE A 216 -8.53 -34.05 -19.87
CA PHE A 216 -7.91 -33.61 -18.63
C PHE A 216 -8.69 -32.47 -17.98
N LEU A 217 -8.76 -32.47 -16.66
CA LEU A 217 -9.32 -31.39 -15.85
C LEU A 217 -8.22 -30.77 -15.00
N LEU A 218 -7.75 -29.59 -15.37
CA LEU A 218 -6.79 -28.81 -14.57
C LEU A 218 -7.53 -28.00 -13.53
N VAL A 219 -7.25 -28.25 -12.26
CA VAL A 219 -7.91 -27.59 -11.14
C VAL A 219 -6.90 -26.69 -10.43
N ALA A 220 -7.14 -25.38 -10.49
CA ALA A 220 -6.26 -24.36 -9.94
C ALA A 220 -6.81 -23.75 -8.65
N THR A 221 -5.95 -23.55 -7.66
CA THR A 221 -6.28 -22.85 -6.41
C THR A 221 -6.19 -21.34 -6.53
N ARG A 222 -5.28 -20.84 -7.37
CA ARG A 222 -4.96 -19.41 -7.57
C ARG A 222 -5.06 -19.01 -9.04
N ARG A 223 -5.25 -17.71 -9.31
CA ARG A 223 -5.27 -17.19 -10.69
C ARG A 223 -3.90 -17.28 -11.36
N SER A 224 -2.82 -17.29 -10.58
CA SER A 224 -1.47 -17.57 -11.08
C SER A 224 -1.32 -19.02 -11.59
N GLY A 225 -2.15 -19.96 -11.17
CA GLY A 225 -2.21 -21.31 -11.76
C GLY A 225 -3.10 -21.39 -13.00
N TRP A 226 -3.65 -20.26 -13.47
CA TRP A 226 -4.54 -20.20 -14.63
C TRP A 226 -3.75 -19.82 -15.88
N LEU A 227 -3.79 -20.67 -16.90
CA LEU A 227 -3.19 -20.38 -18.20
C LEU A 227 -4.28 -19.86 -19.14
N ALA A 228 -4.01 -18.78 -19.89
CA ALA A 228 -5.02 -18.18 -20.77
C ALA A 228 -5.39 -19.11 -21.94
N GLU A 229 -4.47 -19.98 -22.35
CA GLU A 229 -4.65 -20.96 -23.42
C GLU A 229 -4.37 -22.37 -22.88
N ALA A 230 -5.44 -23.13 -22.64
CA ALA A 230 -5.35 -24.57 -22.41
C ALA A 230 -5.33 -25.31 -23.76
N SER A 231 -4.68 -26.49 -23.82
CA SER A 231 -4.79 -27.37 -24.99
C SER A 231 -6.23 -27.86 -25.16
N ALA A 232 -6.62 -28.24 -26.38
CA ALA A 232 -8.00 -28.62 -26.71
C ALA A 232 -8.56 -29.76 -25.84
N ASN A 233 -7.70 -30.63 -25.32
CA ASN A 233 -8.05 -31.75 -24.42
C ASN A 233 -7.91 -31.43 -22.93
N VAL A 234 -7.59 -30.18 -22.55
CA VAL A 234 -7.47 -29.74 -21.16
C VAL A 234 -8.54 -28.71 -20.87
N THR A 235 -9.38 -29.02 -19.88
CA THR A 235 -10.38 -28.11 -19.37
C THR A 235 -9.92 -27.55 -18.03
N MET A 236 -9.96 -26.22 -17.82
CA MET A 236 -9.57 -25.62 -16.54
C MET A 236 -10.78 -25.34 -15.64
N ALA A 237 -10.58 -25.44 -14.33
CA ALA A 237 -11.57 -25.09 -13.31
C ALA A 237 -10.91 -24.55 -12.03
N LYS A 238 -11.66 -23.79 -11.23
CA LYS A 238 -11.22 -23.36 -9.90
C LYS A 238 -11.46 -24.48 -8.90
N LEU A 239 -10.51 -24.74 -8.00
CA LEU A 239 -10.69 -25.73 -6.93
C LEU A 239 -11.90 -25.40 -6.04
N ALA A 240 -12.15 -24.12 -5.82
CA ALA A 240 -13.32 -23.60 -5.10
C ALA A 240 -14.66 -24.09 -5.67
N SER A 241 -14.75 -24.44 -6.96
CA SER A 241 -15.97 -24.97 -7.58
C SER A 241 -16.31 -26.41 -7.17
N TYR A 242 -15.38 -27.11 -6.50
CA TYR A 242 -15.52 -28.52 -6.11
C TYR A 242 -15.43 -28.76 -4.60
N ALA A 243 -15.27 -27.70 -3.80
CA ALA A 243 -15.32 -27.80 -2.34
C ALA A 243 -16.71 -28.24 -1.87
N LYS A 244 -16.77 -29.25 -0.99
CA LYS A 244 -17.99 -29.74 -0.33
C LYS A 244 -17.95 -29.36 1.16
N ASP A 245 -19.11 -29.33 1.81
CA ASP A 245 -19.22 -29.22 3.27
C ASP A 245 -18.47 -30.36 3.98
#